data_AF-A0A3R7L981-F1
#
_entry.id   AF-A0A3R7L981-F1
#
_cell.length_a   1.000
_cell.length_b   1.000
_cell.length_c   1.000
_cell.angle_alpha   90.00
_cell.angle_beta   90.00
_cell.angle_gamma   90.00
#
_symmetry.space_group_name_H-M   'P 1'
#
loop_
_entity.id
_entity.type
_entity.pdbx_description
1 polymer ?
#
loop_
_entity_poly.entity_id
_entity_poly.type
_entity_poly.pdbx_seq_one_letter_code
_entity_poly.pdbx_strand_id
1 'polypeptide(L)' 'MLEPKTRLYFDTFSICSSCQRIYWQGSHSTRLSTFISAVRRCCCRLHSAE' A
#
# COMPACT_ATOMS: atom_id res chain seq x y z
N MET A 1 10.04 -18.41 -3.93
CA MET A 1 10.79 -17.85 -5.07
C MET A 1 9.80 -17.01 -5.88
N LEU A 2 10.03 -15.70 -6.06
CA LEU A 2 9.14 -14.89 -6.91
C LEU A 2 9.21 -15.42 -8.34
N GLU A 3 8.07 -15.49 -9.04
CA GLU A 3 8.07 -15.82 -10.46
C GLU A 3 8.89 -14.80 -11.27
N PRO A 4 9.67 -15.24 -12.27
CA PRO A 4 10.57 -14.37 -13.03
C PRO A 4 9.85 -13.23 -13.76
N LYS A 5 8.56 -13.39 -14.09
CA LYS A 5 7.75 -12.35 -14.73
C LYS A 5 7.41 -11.20 -13.80
N THR A 6 7.20 -11.44 -12.50
CA THR A 6 6.89 -10.36 -11.55
C THR A 6 8.10 -9.45 -11.32
N ARG A 7 9.31 -9.99 -11.45
CA ARG A 7 10.58 -9.24 -11.33
C ARG A 7 10.88 -8.34 -12.54
N LEU A 8 10.24 -8.59 -13.69
CA LEU A 8 10.42 -7.81 -14.92
C LEU A 8 9.64 -6.49 -14.93
N TYR A 9 8.58 -6.39 -14.13
CA TYR A 9 7.65 -5.25 -14.17
C TYR A 9 7.62 -4.42 -12.88
N PHE A 10 8.26 -4.88 -11.81
CA PHE A 10 8.21 -4.20 -10.52
C PHE A 10 9.59 -4.18 -9.84
N ASP A 11 10.19 -2.99 -9.78
CA ASP A 11 11.46 -2.75 -9.07
C ASP A 11 11.30 -2.71 -7.54
N THR A 12 10.09 -2.46 -7.04
CA THR A 12 9.81 -2.31 -5.61
C THR A 12 8.71 -3.27 -5.16
N PHE A 13 9.05 -4.11 -4.18
CA PHE A 13 8.14 -5.04 -3.54
C PHE A 13 8.36 -5.03 -2.02
N SER A 14 7.33 -5.43 -1.29
CA SER A 14 7.37 -5.56 0.17
C SER A 14 6.99 -6.98 0.56
N ILE A 15 7.63 -7.52 1.59
CA ILE A 15 7.32 -8.85 2.11
C ILE A 15 6.82 -8.70 3.53
N CYS A 16 5.67 -9.28 3.84
CA CYS A 16 5.19 -9.32 5.22
C CYS A 16 6.01 -10.33 6.02
N SER A 17 6.67 -9.88 7.09
CA SER A 17 7.46 -10.75 7.98
C SER A 17 6.60 -11.78 8.74
N SER A 18 5.31 -11.49 8.97
CA SER A 18 4.41 -12.38 9.71
C SER A 18 3.83 -13.52 8.85
N CYS A 19 3.45 -13.25 7.60
CA CYS A 19 2.79 -14.25 6.74
C CYS A 19 3.56 -14.60 5.47
N GLN A 20 4.75 -14.01 5.27
CA GLN A 20 5.65 -14.23 4.14
C GLN A 20 5.05 -13.96 2.75
N ARG A 21 3.93 -13.22 2.68
CA ARG A 21 3.33 -12.79 1.41
C ARG A 21 4.11 -11.62 0.82
N ILE A 22 4.28 -11.65 -0.50
CA ILE A 22 4.94 -10.60 -1.28
C ILE A 22 3.85 -9.69 -1.87
N TYR A 23 4.05 -8.39 -1.75
CA TYR A 23 3.16 -7.33 -2.22
C TYR A 23 3.93 -6.40 -3.16
N TRP A 24 3.27 -5.91 -4.20
CA TRP A 24 3.82 -4.91 -5.11
C TRP A 24 2.70 -3.95 -5.54
N GLN A 25 3.08 -2.80 -6.08
CA GLN A 25 2.14 -1.77 -6.48
C GLN A 25 1.48 -2.13 -7.81
N GLY A 26 0.21 -2.53 -7.80
CA GLY A 26 -0.59 -2.63 -9.01
C GLY A 26 -0.97 -1.26 -9.59
N SER A 27 -1.61 -1.23 -10.76
CA SER A 27 -2.08 -0.01 -11.46
C SER A 27 -2.98 0.92 -10.63
N HIS A 28 -3.60 0.40 -9.57
CA HIS A 28 -4.47 1.16 -8.67
C HIS A 28 -3.78 1.68 -7.39
N SER A 29 -2.48 1.40 -7.19
CA SER A 29 -1.76 1.79 -5.96
C SER A 29 -1.79 3.29 -5.70
N THR A 30 -1.58 4.11 -6.75
CA THR A 30 -1.55 5.56 -6.66
C THR A 30 -2.91 6.12 -6.21
N ARG A 31 -4.01 5.65 -6.81
CA ARG A 31 -5.36 6.12 -6.47
C ARG A 31 -5.73 5.72 -5.04
N LEU A 32 -5.37 4.51 -4.62
CA LEU A 32 -5.58 4.03 -3.27
C LEU A 32 -4.75 4.83 -2.25
N SER A 33 -3.49 5.12 -2.56
CA SER A 33 -2.61 5.94 -1.70
C SER A 33 -3.16 7.34 -1.48
N THR A 34 -3.66 7.99 -2.53
CA THR A 34 -4.33 9.29 -2.45
C THR A 34 -5.57 9.22 -1.57
N PHE A 35 -6.40 8.19 -1.74
CA PHE A 35 -7.61 7.99 -0.93
C PHE A 35 -7.27 7.79 0.56
N ILE A 36 -6.35 6.89 0.89
CA ILE A 36 -5.89 6.67 2.27
C ILE A 36 -5.35 7.96 2.87
N SER A 37 -4.55 8.72 2.11
CA SER A 37 -4.01 10.01 2.55
C SER A 37 -5.10 11.05 2.81
N ALA A 38 -6.21 11.02 2.07
CA ALA A 38 -7.37 11.88 2.32
C ALA A 38 -8.11 11.46 3.59
N VAL A 39 -8.36 10.16 3.79
CA VAL A 39 -9.00 9.62 5.00
C VAL A 39 -8.17 9.93 6.25
N ARG A 40 -6.85 9.72 6.21
CA ARG A 40 -5.94 10.03 7.32
C ARG A 40 -5.97 11.52 7.68
N ARG A 41 -6.04 12.41 6.69
CA ARG A 41 -6.15 13.86 6.90
C ARG A 41 -7.50 14.28 7.49
N CYS A 42 -8.57 13.52 7.21
CA CYS A 42 -9.89 13.80 7.76
C CYS A 42 -10.00 13.41 9.25
N CYS A 43 -9.20 12.46 9.73
CA CYS A 43 -9.24 12.01 11.11
C CYS A 43 -8.89 13.12 12.13
N CYS A 44 -8.13 14.15 11.74
CA CYS A 44 -7.87 15.31 12.59
C CYS A 44 -9.12 16.17 12.89
N ARG A 45 -10.25 15.96 12.21
CA ARG A 45 -11.52 16.66 12.50
C ARG A 45 -12.49 15.88 13.39
N LEU A 46 -12.23 14.60 13.65
CA LEU A 46 -13.13 13.73 14.42
C LEU A 46 -12.69 13.50 15.87
N HIS A 47 -11.43 13.80 16.22
CA HIS A 47 -10.87 13.62 17.57
C HIS A 47 -10.82 14.92 18.42
N SER A 48 -11.45 16.01 17.99
CA SER A 48 -11.51 17.29 18.74
C SER A 48 -12.84 17.52 19.47
N ALA A 49 -13.61 16.46 19.72
CA ALA A 49 -14.90 16.53 20.41
C ALA A 49 -14.98 15.56 21.62
N GLU A 50 -13.86 15.38 22.33
CA GLU A 50 -13.81 14.74 23.64
C GLU A 50 -13.07 15.64 24.65
#